data_AF-A0A5C6YNJ3-F1
#
_entry.id   AF-A0A5C6YNJ3-F1
#
_cell.length_a   1.000
_cell.length_b   1.000
_cell.length_c   1.000
_cell.angle_alpha   90.00
_cell.angle_beta   90.00
_cell.angle_gamma   90.00
#
_symmetry.space_group_name_H-M   'P 1'
#
loop_
_entity.id
_entity.type
_entity.pdbx_description
1 polymer ?
#
loop_
_entity_poly.entity_id
_entity_poly.type
_entity_poly.pdbx_seq_one_letter_code
_entity_poly.pdbx_strand_id
1 'polypeptide(L)' 'MQGEKAVDVSSLAAGVYVVQIIGENASTVKRLIKE' A
#
# COMPACT_ATOMS: atom_id res chain seq x y z
N MET A 1 -0.11 17.35 -12.19
CA MET A 1 0.53 16.92 -10.92
C MET A 1 -0.44 16.08 -10.11
N GLN A 2 -0.90 14.95 -10.66
CA GLN A 2 -1.91 14.09 -10.02
C GLN A 2 -1.41 12.65 -10.10
N GLY A 3 -0.47 12.29 -9.23
CA GLY A 3 0.19 10.98 -9.25
C GLY A 3 0.29 10.30 -7.89
N GLU A 4 -0.03 11.01 -6.80
CA GLU A 4 -0.01 10.44 -5.45
C GLU A 4 -1.41 10.01 -5.04
N LYS A 5 -1.51 8.75 -4.61
CA LYS A 5 -2.68 8.19 -3.91
C LYS A 5 -2.25 7.83 -2.50
N ALA A 6 -2.91 8.43 -1.51
CA ALA A 6 -2.76 8.07 -0.11
C ALA A 6 -3.90 7.14 0.31
N VAL A 7 -3.58 6.11 1.10
CA VAL A 7 -4.54 5.20 1.71
C VAL A 7 -4.30 5.24 3.20
N ASP A 8 -5.33 5.61 3.97
CA ASP A 8 -5.25 5.55 5.43
C ASP A 8 -5.40 4.10 5.90
N VAL A 9 -4.48 3.68 6.75
CA VAL A 9 -4.39 2.34 7.34
C VAL A 9 -4.51 2.37 8.87
N SER A 10 -4.88 3.51 9.44
CA SER A 10 -5.01 3.72 10.89
C SER A 10 -5.95 2.73 11.57
N SER A 11 -7.05 2.35 10.89
CA SER A 11 -8.07 1.42 11.38
C SER A 11 -7.68 -0.06 11.27
N LEU A 12 -6.58 -0.38 10.57
CA LEU A 12 -6.11 -1.76 10.45
C LEU A 12 -5.45 -2.21 11.76
N ALA A 13 -5.66 -3.48 12.12
CA ALA A 13 -4.98 -4.09 13.25
C ALA A 13 -3.45 -4.06 13.08
N ALA A 14 -2.71 -4.17 14.18
CA ALA A 14 -1.27 -4.40 14.11
C ALA A 14 -1.00 -5.71 13.36
N GLY A 15 0.02 -5.73 12.51
CA GLY A 15 0.34 -6.89 11.70
C GLY A 15 1.13 -6.59 10.43
N VAL A 16 1.30 -7.63 9.63
CA VAL A 16 2.03 -7.58 8.37
C VAL A 16 1.04 -7.62 7.21
N TYR A 17 1.13 -6.62 6.35
CA TYR A 17 0.28 -6.47 5.18
C TYR A 17 1.12 -6.53 3.91
N VAL A 18 0.55 -7.14 2.88
CA VAL A 18 1.11 -7.10 1.52
C VAL A 18 0.38 -6.00 0.77
N VAL A 19 1.13 -5.01 0.30
CA VAL A 19 0.63 -3.92 -0.52
C VAL A 19 1.00 -4.21 -1.96
N GLN A 20 -0.01 -4.47 -2.79
CA GLN A 20 0.17 -4.63 -4.23
C GLN A 20 -0.24 -3.33 -4.93
N ILE A 21 0.71 -2.75 -5.65
CA ILE A 21 0.50 -1.56 -6.47
C ILE A 21 0.41 -2.04 -7.91
N ILE A 22 -0.77 -1.92 -8.52
CA ILE A 22 -1.02 -2.31 -9.91
C ILE A 22 -1.13 -1.02 -10.72
N GLY A 23 -0.13 -0.78 -11.57
CA GLY A 23 -0.15 0.25 -12.59
C GLY A 23 -0.40 -0.37 -13.97
N GLU A 24 -0.69 0.49 -14.94
CA GLU A 24 -1.07 0.09 -16.31
C GLU A 24 0.00 -0.76 -17.01
N ASN A 25 1.29 -0.50 -16.72
CA ASN A 25 2.43 -1.18 -17.34
C ASN A 25 3.34 -1.93 -16.35
N ALA A 26 3.03 -1.90 -15.04
CA ALA A 26 3.88 -2.50 -14.02
C ALA A 26 3.09 -2.84 -12.75
N SER A 27 3.46 -3.93 -12.09
CA SER A 27 3.01 -4.22 -10.73
C SER A 27 4.21 -4.23 -9.77
N THR A 28 4.02 -3.69 -8.57
CA THR A 28 5.02 -3.69 -7.51
C THR A 28 4.38 -4.22 -6.23
N VAL A 29 5.13 -5.06 -5.52
CA VAL A 29 4.72 -5.61 -4.23
C VAL A 29 5.61 -5.02 -3.14
N LYS A 30 4.99 -4.53 -2.07
CA LYS A 30 5.66 -4.02 -0.87
C LYS A 30 5.08 -4.70 0.36
N ARG A 31 5.90 -4.79 1.41
CA ARG A 31 5.46 -5.24 2.71
C ARG A 31 5.29 -4.02 3.61
N LEU A 32 4.11 -3.90 4.20
CA LEU A 32 3.79 -2.90 5.22
C LEU A 32 3.78 -3.61 6.58
N ILE A 33 4.53 -3.09 7.53
CA ILE A 33 4.52 -3.55 8.92
C ILE A 33 3.85 -2.45 9.72
N LYS A 34 2.73 -2.78 10.37
CA LYS A 34 2.01 -1.88 11.26
C LYS A 34 2.17 -2.39 12.69
N GLU A 35 2.81 -1.57 13.52
CA GLU A 35 2.93 -1.80 14.96
C GLU A 35 1.63 -1.53 15.72
#